data_AF-A0A7V6WI52-F1
#
_entry.id   AF-A0A7V6WI52-F1
#
_cell.length_a   1.000
_cell.length_b   1.000
_cell.length_c   1.000
_cell.angle_alpha   90.00
_cell.angle_beta   90.00
_cell.angle_gamma   90.00
#
_symmetry.space_group_name_H-M   'P 1'
#
loop_
_entity.id
_entity.type
_entity.pdbx_description
1 polymer ?
#
loop_
_entity_poly.entity_id
_entity_poly.type
_entity_poly.pdbx_seq_one_letter_code
_entity_poly.pdbx_strand_id
1 'polypeptide(L)'
;MTRQTNALTEGAFMAVMAAILGLAGIYIPILGAVTGFLWPIPIIVLIIRYDLRSGFLSLIAALILMVTLSEPLTALFQGLRYGGTALVFGYLIKKGSSPGATVLCGGLAAVAGTVLVLIFSFLLIGGS
;
A
#
# COMPACT_ATOMS: atom_id res chain seq x y z
N MET A 1 1.30 -24.37 -18.60
CA MET A 1 1.95 -23.31 -17.80
C MET A 1 1.27 -23.28 -16.43
N THR A 2 2.03 -23.47 -15.34
CA THR A 2 1.48 -23.71 -13.99
C THR A 2 1.03 -22.38 -13.36
N ARG A 3 -0.08 -22.38 -12.60
CA ARG A 3 -0.66 -21.18 -11.93
C ARG A 3 0.37 -20.31 -11.19
N GLN A 4 1.48 -20.89 -10.72
CA GLN A 4 2.55 -20.21 -10.00
C GLN A 4 3.33 -19.20 -10.87
N THR A 5 3.59 -19.50 -12.15
CA THR A 5 4.31 -18.58 -13.04
C THR A 5 3.47 -17.33 -13.35
N ASN A 6 2.16 -17.51 -13.51
CA ASN A 6 1.23 -16.40 -13.72
C ASN A 6 1.11 -15.54 -12.44
N ALA A 7 1.05 -16.17 -11.26
CA ALA A 7 1.00 -15.46 -9.99
C ALA A 7 2.25 -14.60 -9.73
N LEU A 8 3.43 -15.11 -10.08
CA LEU A 8 4.68 -14.35 -9.93
C LEU A 8 4.72 -13.15 -10.89
N THR A 9 4.28 -13.35 -12.14
CA THR A 9 4.29 -12.30 -13.17
C THR A 9 3.24 -11.22 -12.88
N GLU A 10 2.02 -11.61 -12.51
CA GLU A 10 0.97 -10.66 -12.11
C GLU A 10 1.34 -9.93 -10.81
N GLY A 11 1.93 -10.62 -9.83
CA GLY A 11 2.43 -10.01 -8.59
C GLY A 11 3.50 -8.95 -8.87
N ALA A 12 4.47 -9.27 -9.72
CA ALA A 12 5.49 -8.32 -10.15
C ALA A 12 4.88 -7.10 -10.87
N PHE A 13 3.93 -7.32 -11.78
CA PHE A 13 3.26 -6.23 -12.49
C PHE A 13 2.48 -5.31 -11.54
N MET A 14 1.75 -5.89 -10.58
CA MET A 14 1.01 -5.13 -9.57
C MET A 14 1.95 -4.36 -8.63
N ALA A 15 3.09 -4.94 -8.25
CA ALA A 15 4.12 -4.26 -7.45
C ALA A 15 4.71 -3.05 -8.19
N VAL A 16 5.04 -3.22 -9.48
CA VAL A 16 5.53 -2.11 -10.33
C VAL A 16 4.46 -1.03 -10.47
N MET A 17 3.20 -1.41 -10.68
CA MET A 17 2.10 -0.45 -10.81
C MET A 17 1.86 0.32 -9.50
N ALA A 18 1.95 -0.35 -8.35
CA ALA A 18 1.93 0.31 -7.05
C ALA A 18 3.13 1.26 -6.88
N ALA A 19 4.34 0.85 -7.26
CA ALA A 19 5.51 1.72 -7.21
C ALA A 19 5.33 2.97 -8.09
N ILE A 20 4.85 2.82 -9.32
CA ILE A 20 4.58 3.95 -10.24
C ILE A 20 3.56 4.92 -9.62
N LEU A 21 2.44 4.41 -9.10
CA LEU A 21 1.42 5.24 -8.45
C LEU A 21 1.97 5.94 -7.19
N GLY A 22 2.86 5.27 -6.44
CA GLY A 22 3.44 5.81 -5.21
C GLY A 22 4.39 6.95 -5.52
N LEU A 23 5.30 6.72 -6.47
CA LEU A 23 6.23 7.74 -6.98
C LEU A 23 5.49 8.91 -7.62
N ALA A 24 4.42 8.67 -8.39
CA ALA A 24 3.59 9.73 -8.93
C ALA A 24 2.98 10.60 -7.81
N GLY A 25 2.56 9.98 -6.71
CA GLY A 25 2.04 10.70 -5.55
C GLY A 25 3.10 11.49 -4.77
N ILE A 26 4.35 11.05 -4.79
CA ILE A 26 5.48 11.76 -4.20
C ILE A 26 5.85 12.98 -5.06
N TYR A 27 5.97 12.80 -6.38
CA TYR A 27 6.52 13.83 -7.27
C TYR A 27 5.49 14.76 -7.89
N ILE A 28 4.20 14.39 -7.90
CA ILE A 28 3.12 15.19 -8.49
C ILE A 28 2.10 15.55 -7.40
N PRO A 29 2.29 16.66 -6.66
CA PRO A 29 1.49 17.01 -5.48
C PRO A 29 -0.02 17.14 -5.76
N ILE A 30 -0.39 17.64 -6.94
CA ILE A 30 -1.79 17.75 -7.39
C ILE A 30 -2.45 16.37 -7.48
N LEU A 31 -1.68 15.34 -7.79
CA LEU A 31 -2.15 13.96 -7.82
C LEU A 31 -2.12 13.30 -6.44
N GLY A 32 -1.53 13.91 -5.40
CA GLY A 32 -1.34 13.29 -4.09
C GLY A 32 -2.61 12.68 -3.48
N ALA A 33 -3.74 13.37 -3.58
CA ALA A 33 -5.04 12.86 -3.12
C ALA A 33 -5.54 11.68 -3.98
N VAL A 34 -5.40 11.79 -5.29
CA VAL A 34 -5.80 10.75 -6.26
C VAL A 34 -4.94 9.50 -6.08
N THR A 35 -3.62 9.65 -6.03
CA THR A 35 -2.67 8.56 -5.80
C THR A 35 -2.86 7.96 -4.41
N GLY A 36 -3.19 8.74 -3.39
CA GLY A 36 -3.50 8.20 -2.06
C GLY A 36 -4.68 7.24 -2.05
N PHE A 37 -5.67 7.46 -2.92
CA PHE A 37 -6.82 6.56 -3.10
C PHE A 37 -6.55 5.41 -4.07
N LEU A 38 -5.81 5.67 -5.16
CA LEU A 38 -5.54 4.68 -6.19
C LEU A 38 -4.42 3.70 -5.83
N TRP A 39 -3.42 4.14 -5.07
CA TRP A 39 -2.24 3.35 -4.72
C TRP A 39 -2.54 2.04 -3.97
N PRO A 40 -3.51 1.98 -3.04
CA PRO A 40 -3.93 0.73 -2.42
C PRO A 40 -4.53 -0.28 -3.42
N ILE A 41 -5.10 0.19 -4.54
CA ILE A 41 -5.92 -0.64 -5.45
C ILE A 41 -5.12 -1.80 -6.07
N PRO A 42 -3.93 -1.59 -6.68
CA PRO A 42 -3.12 -2.71 -7.21
C PRO A 42 -2.86 -3.81 -6.18
N ILE A 43 -2.54 -3.42 -4.94
CA ILE A 43 -2.27 -4.36 -3.85
C ILE A 43 -3.54 -5.09 -3.42
N ILE A 44 -4.66 -4.37 -3.27
CA ILE A 44 -5.98 -4.94 -2.95
C ILE A 44 -6.40 -5.96 -4.02
N VAL A 45 -6.29 -5.60 -5.30
CA VAL A 45 -6.63 -6.48 -6.43
C VAL A 45 -5.79 -7.75 -6.40
N LEU A 46 -4.48 -7.63 -6.12
CA LEU A 46 -3.62 -8.80 -6.02
C LEU A 46 -4.04 -9.73 -4.87
N ILE A 47 -4.36 -9.18 -3.70
CA ILE A 47 -4.82 -9.97 -2.54
C ILE A 47 -6.10 -10.73 -2.88
N ILE A 48 -7.06 -10.05 -3.51
CA ILE A 48 -8.35 -10.64 -3.92
C ILE A 48 -8.11 -11.78 -4.93
N ARG A 49 -7.22 -11.59 -5.90
CA ARG A 49 -6.92 -12.59 -6.95
C ARG A 49 -6.15 -13.80 -6.42
N TYR A 50 -5.22 -13.61 -5.51
CA TYR A 50 -4.29 -14.64 -5.06
C TYR A 50 -4.43 -14.91 -3.57
N ASP A 51 -3.77 -14.13 -2.71
CA ASP A 51 -3.76 -14.27 -1.26
C ASP A 51 -3.09 -13.09 -0.54
N LEU A 52 -3.23 -13.07 0.79
CA LEU A 52 -2.65 -12.00 1.60
C LEU A 52 -1.11 -12.00 1.54
N ARG A 53 -0.48 -13.17 1.38
CA ARG A 53 0.99 -13.25 1.29
C ARG A 53 1.51 -12.64 0.00
N SER A 54 0.89 -12.94 -1.15
CA SER A 54 1.28 -12.30 -2.42
C SER A 54 1.07 -10.78 -2.40
N GLY A 55 -0.01 -10.30 -1.79
CA GLY A 55 -0.23 -8.87 -1.54
C GLY A 55 0.87 -8.23 -0.70
N PHE A 56 1.22 -8.85 0.43
CA PHE A 56 2.26 -8.38 1.32
C PHE A 56 3.66 -8.38 0.66
N LEU A 57 4.01 -9.43 -0.07
CA LEU A 57 5.28 -9.50 -0.81
C LEU A 57 5.36 -8.43 -1.90
N SER A 58 4.25 -8.16 -2.60
CA SER A 58 4.20 -7.14 -3.64
C SER A 58 4.24 -5.73 -3.08
N LEU A 59 3.66 -5.51 -1.90
CA LEU A 59 3.82 -4.27 -1.14
C LEU A 59 5.30 -4.05 -0.77
N ILE A 60 5.98 -5.07 -0.25
CA ILE A 60 7.42 -4.98 0.05
C ILE A 60 8.22 -4.66 -1.22
N ALA A 61 7.96 -5.36 -2.32
CA ALA A 61 8.63 -5.11 -3.59
C ALA A 61 8.41 -3.68 -4.09
N ALA A 62 7.19 -3.17 -4.01
CA ALA A 62 6.87 -1.79 -4.37
C ALA A 62 7.63 -0.78 -3.49
N LEU A 63 7.70 -1.02 -2.18
CA LEU A 63 8.43 -0.16 -1.25
C LEU A 63 9.94 -0.17 -1.51
N ILE A 64 10.52 -1.33 -1.82
CA ILE A 64 11.93 -1.42 -2.22
C ILE A 64 12.18 -0.55 -3.45
N LEU A 65 11.35 -0.68 -4.49
CA LEU A 65 11.46 0.15 -5.68
C LEU A 65 11.34 1.65 -5.35
N MET A 66 10.38 2.01 -4.51
CA MET A 66 10.19 3.40 -4.11
C MET A 66 11.38 3.95 -3.31
N VAL A 67 11.93 3.19 -2.37
CA VAL A 67 13.15 3.57 -1.61
C VAL A 67 14.34 3.77 -2.55
N THR A 68 14.47 2.99 -3.62
CA THR A 68 15.57 3.17 -4.59
C THR A 68 15.42 4.40 -5.49
N LEU A 69 14.21 4.92 -5.64
CA LEU A 69 13.87 6.00 -6.60
C LEU A 69 13.37 7.28 -5.95
N SER A 70 13.30 7.34 -4.62
CA SER A 70 12.85 8.49 -3.84
C SER A 70 13.57 8.54 -2.49
N GLU A 71 13.29 9.55 -1.67
CA GLU A 71 13.85 9.61 -0.33
C GLU A 71 13.38 8.40 0.52
N PRO A 72 14.30 7.62 1.12
CA PRO A 72 13.96 6.39 1.84
C PRO A 72 12.89 6.59 2.91
N LEU A 73 12.95 7.71 3.64
CA LEU A 73 12.02 8.02 4.72
C LEU A 73 10.61 8.31 4.17
N THR A 74 10.51 9.04 3.05
CA THR A 74 9.24 9.33 2.38
C THR A 74 8.58 8.05 1.88
N ALA A 75 9.34 7.15 1.24
CA ALA A 75 8.83 5.87 0.78
C ALA A 75 8.32 5.01 1.95
N LEU A 76 9.08 4.96 3.06
CA LEU A 76 8.70 4.22 4.26
C LEU A 76 7.40 4.76 4.87
N PHE A 77 7.30 6.08 5.04
CA PHE A 77 6.09 6.72 5.55
C PHE A 77 4.88 6.52 4.64
N GLN A 78 5.08 6.52 3.32
CA GLN A 78 4.00 6.25 2.38
C GLN A 78 3.51 4.80 2.49
N GLY A 79 4.43 3.84 2.64
CA GLY A 79 4.13 2.44 2.93
C GLY A 79 3.41 2.23 4.24
N LEU A 80 3.81 2.94 5.30
CA LEU A 80 3.16 2.83 6.60
C LEU A 80 1.74 3.42 6.58
N ARG A 81 1.57 4.58 5.93
CA ARG A 81 0.28 5.27 5.81
C ARG A 81 -0.75 4.48 5.00
N TYR A 82 -0.34 3.92 3.86
CA TYR A 82 -1.27 3.32 2.90
C TYR A 82 -1.17 1.80 2.80
N GLY A 83 -0.02 1.21 3.12
CA GLY A 83 0.23 -0.22 2.97
C GLY A 83 -0.63 -1.04 3.92
N GLY A 84 -0.71 -0.64 5.20
CA GLY A 84 -1.59 -1.29 6.17
C GLY A 84 -3.06 -1.25 5.74
N THR A 85 -3.51 -0.10 5.24
CA THR A 85 -4.86 0.10 4.71
C THR A 85 -5.16 -0.81 3.52
N ALA A 86 -4.21 -0.94 2.58
CA ALA A 86 -4.32 -1.83 1.42
C ALA A 86 -4.45 -3.30 1.82
N LEU A 87 -3.67 -3.75 2.82
CA LEU A 87 -3.74 -5.11 3.33
C LEU A 87 -5.09 -5.39 4.01
N VAL A 88 -5.57 -4.46 4.84
CA VAL A 88 -6.86 -4.59 5.55
C VAL A 88 -8.02 -4.63 4.55
N PHE A 89 -8.07 -3.71 3.59
CA PHE A 89 -9.09 -3.73 2.55
C PHE A 89 -9.02 -5.01 1.71
N GLY A 90 -7.84 -5.39 1.24
CA GLY A 90 -7.66 -6.60 0.43
C GLY A 90 -8.11 -7.85 1.17
N TYR A 91 -7.78 -7.98 2.46
CA TYR A 91 -8.17 -9.12 3.28
C TYR A 91 -9.69 -9.18 3.53
N LEU A 92 -10.31 -8.06 3.90
CA LEU A 92 -11.74 -8.02 4.24
C LEU A 92 -12.63 -8.23 3.02
N ILE A 93 -12.27 -7.61 1.89
CA ILE A 93 -12.97 -7.80 0.61
C ILE A 93 -12.84 -9.26 0.17
N LYS A 94 -11.63 -9.84 0.24
CA LYS A 94 -11.42 -11.25 -0.09
C LYS A 94 -12.26 -12.18 0.78
N LYS A 95 -12.40 -11.88 2.07
CA LYS A 95 -13.21 -12.67 3.01
C LYS A 95 -14.73 -12.54 2.76
N GLY A 96 -15.16 -11.64 1.87
CA GLY A 96 -16.58 -11.36 1.64
C GLY A 96 -17.24 -10.64 2.82
N SER A 97 -16.46 -9.83 3.56
CA SER A 97 -17.00 -9.06 4.69
C SER A 97 -18.02 -8.03 4.20
N SER A 98 -18.98 -7.66 5.05
CA SER A 98 -20.00 -6.68 4.67
C SER A 98 -19.36 -5.33 4.25
N PRO A 99 -19.97 -4.59 3.31
CA PRO A 99 -19.43 -3.30 2.87
C PRO A 99 -19.21 -2.32 4.02
N GLY A 100 -20.15 -2.28 4.98
CA GLY A 100 -20.04 -1.43 6.17
C GLY A 100 -18.84 -1.78 7.06
N ALA A 101 -18.63 -3.08 7.34
CA ALA A 101 -17.48 -3.52 8.13
C ALA A 101 -16.15 -3.26 7.40
N THR A 102 -16.13 -3.44 6.08
CA THR A 102 -14.95 -3.19 5.25
C THR A 102 -14.55 -1.72 5.25
N VAL A 103 -15.52 -0.81 5.09
CA VAL A 103 -15.28 0.64 5.15
C VAL A 103 -14.85 1.07 6.55
N LEU A 104 -15.49 0.56 7.61
CA LEU A 104 -15.12 0.87 9.00
C LEU A 104 -13.69 0.41 9.33
N CYS A 105 -13.38 -0.87 9.12
CA CYS A 105 -12.06 -1.41 9.44
C CYS A 105 -10.96 -0.82 8.56
N GLY A 106 -11.23 -0.61 7.26
CA GLY A 106 -10.30 0.06 6.36
C GLY A 106 -10.08 1.53 6.74
N GLY A 107 -11.14 2.24 7.13
CA GLY A 107 -11.05 3.60 7.66
C GLY A 107 -10.22 3.68 8.94
N LEU A 108 -10.47 2.78 9.90
CA LEU A 108 -9.68 2.67 11.12
C LEU A 108 -8.20 2.37 10.83
N ALA A 109 -7.93 1.50 9.85
CA ALA A 109 -6.55 1.23 9.41
C ALA A 109 -5.89 2.46 8.79
N ALA A 110 -6.62 3.26 8.01
CA ALA A 110 -6.11 4.52 7.44
C ALA A 110 -5.80 5.57 8.53
N VAL A 111 -6.68 5.71 9.52
CA VAL A 111 -6.46 6.59 10.67
C VAL A 111 -5.25 6.12 11.47
N ALA A 112 -5.17 4.82 11.79
CA ALA A 112 -4.04 4.24 12.51
C ALA A 112 -2.72 4.44 11.76
N GLY A 113 -2.69 4.21 10.45
CA GLY A 113 -1.51 4.45 9.61
C GLY A 113 -1.08 5.91 9.62
N THR A 114 -2.05 6.84 9.57
CA THR A 114 -1.77 8.29 9.64
C THR A 114 -1.22 8.69 11.01
N VAL A 115 -1.83 8.23 12.10
CA VAL A 115 -1.38 8.49 13.47
C VAL A 115 0.03 7.94 13.69
N LEU A 116 0.32 6.73 13.21
CA LEU A 116 1.66 6.14 13.28
C LEU A 116 2.69 7.01 12.57
N VAL A 117 2.42 7.45 11.33
CA VAL A 117 3.32 8.34 10.60
C VAL A 117 3.53 9.66 11.34
N LEU A 118 2.49 10.24 11.94
CA LEU A 118 2.62 11.46 12.75
C LEU A 118 3.53 11.23 13.96
N ILE A 119 3.31 10.16 14.73
CA ILE A 119 4.15 9.83 15.90
C ILE A 119 5.61 9.65 15.48
N PHE A 120 5.88 8.88 14.43
CA PHE A 120 7.24 8.69 13.92
C PHE A 120 7.86 10.00 13.43
N SER A 121 7.10 10.84 12.74
CA SER A 121 7.57 12.15 12.29
C SER A 121 7.93 13.06 13.47
N PHE A 122 7.09 13.10 14.50
CA PHE A 122 7.36 13.85 15.73
C PHE A 122 8.59 13.32 16.47
N LEU A 123 8.78 12.01 16.56
CA LEU A 123 9.95 11.43 17.22
C LEU A 123 11.26 11.72 16.47
N LEU A 124 11.24 11.75 15.14
CA LEU A 124 12.43 12.02 14.33
C LEU A 124 12.77 13.50 14.20
N ILE A 125 11.76 14.38 14.13
CA ILE A 125 11.93 15.82 13.91
C ILE A 125 11.91 16.61 15.22
N GLY A 126 11.09 16.20 16.20
CA GLY A 126 10.91 16.90 17.48
C GLY A 126 11.86 16.46 18.59
N GLY A 127 12.77 15.52 18.32
CA GLY A 127 13.80 15.07 19.25
C GLY A 127 15.11 15.87 19.21
N SER A 128 15.16 16.98 18.47
CA SER A 128 16.31 17.89 18.34
C SER A 128 16.12 19.21 19.07
#